data_AF-A0A496X2Y4-F1
#
_entry.id   AF-A0A496X2Y4-F1
#
_cell.length_a   1.000
_cell.length_b   1.000
_cell.length_c   1.000
_cell.angle_alpha   90.00
_cell.angle_beta   90.00
_cell.angle_gamma   90.00
#
_symmetry.space_group_name_H-M   'P 1'
#
loop_
_entity.id
_entity.type
_entity.pdbx_description
1 polymer ?
#
loop_
_entity_poly.entity_id
_entity_poly.type
_entity_poly.pdbx_seq_one_letter_code
_entity_poly.pdbx_strand_id
1 'polypeptide(L)'
;MKKDKLVGIPSQLRWKRRTSQPRPDHIVNHLQRDFAADRAGVKWVTDITYIRTGEGWLYLTVVIDLFCGQVIGWSMSHRMD
;
A
#
# COMPACT_ATOMS: atom_id res chain seq x y z
N MET A 1 -8.41 -18.51 4.88
CA MET A 1 -9.05 -17.41 4.09
C MET A 1 -10.18 -17.91 3.18
N LYS A 2 -9.94 -18.53 2.00
CA LYS A 2 -11.06 -19.04 1.16
C LYS A 2 -11.78 -20.28 1.73
N LYS A 3 -11.09 -21.09 2.54
CA LYS A 3 -11.66 -22.28 3.21
C LYS A 3 -12.70 -21.94 4.28
N ASP A 4 -12.69 -20.72 4.82
CA ASP A 4 -13.48 -20.34 5.99
C ASP A 4 -14.77 -19.58 5.63
N LYS A 5 -15.16 -19.57 4.34
CA LYS A 5 -16.31 -18.78 3.82
C LYS A 5 -16.28 -17.29 4.18
N LEU A 6 -15.12 -16.74 4.55
CA LEU A 6 -14.96 -15.32 4.79
C LEU A 6 -15.08 -14.58 3.44
N VAL A 7 -16.18 -13.86 3.27
CA VAL A 7 -16.44 -13.01 2.11
C VAL A 7 -16.19 -11.56 2.52
N GLY A 8 -15.37 -10.84 1.76
CA GLY A 8 -15.17 -9.41 2.00
C GLY A 8 -16.47 -8.65 1.80
N ILE A 9 -16.80 -7.72 2.70
CA ILE A 9 -17.94 -6.82 2.54
C ILE A 9 -17.54 -5.80 1.45
N PRO A 10 -18.21 -5.77 0.28
CA PRO A 10 -17.86 -4.84 -0.77
C PRO A 10 -18.24 -3.42 -0.34
N SER A 11 -17.27 -2.50 -0.30
CA SER A 11 -17.56 -1.09 -0.08
C SER A 11 -18.16 -0.48 -1.35
N GLN A 12 -19.29 0.22 -1.20
CA GLN A 12 -19.91 0.97 -2.29
C GLN A 12 -19.15 2.30 -2.48
N LEU A 13 -17.98 2.25 -3.11
CA LEU A 13 -17.18 3.44 -3.38
C LEU A 13 -17.70 4.18 -4.61
N ARG A 14 -18.22 5.39 -4.41
CA ARG A 14 -18.46 6.35 -5.49
C ARG A 14 -17.14 7.02 -5.87
N TRP A 15 -16.49 6.51 -6.90
CA TRP A 15 -15.28 7.09 -7.46
C TRP A 15 -15.61 8.43 -8.14
N LYS A 16 -15.35 9.54 -7.46
CA LYS A 16 -15.28 10.85 -8.14
C LYS A 16 -13.97 10.93 -8.91
N ARG A 17 -14.07 11.14 -10.23
CA ARG A 17 -12.89 11.37 -11.07
C ARG A 17 -12.27 12.71 -10.66
N ARG A 18 -11.18 12.66 -9.89
CA ARG A 18 -10.34 13.82 -9.61
C ARG A 18 -9.41 14.03 -10.79
N THR A 19 -9.45 15.20 -11.41
CA THR A 19 -8.46 15.62 -12.40
C THR A 19 -7.14 15.87 -11.67
N SER A 20 -6.12 15.08 -12.00
CA SER A 20 -4.75 15.30 -11.53
C SER A 20 -4.12 16.41 -12.36
N GLN A 21 -3.31 17.26 -11.74
CA GLN A 21 -2.38 18.12 -12.46
C GLN A 21 -1.40 17.23 -13.26
N PRO A 22 -0.96 17.65 -14.46
CA PRO A 22 0.06 16.93 -15.20
C PRO A 22 1.35 16.82 -14.37
N ARG A 23 2.04 15.68 -14.50
CA ARG A 23 3.33 15.46 -13.85
C ARG A 23 4.36 16.44 -14.43
N PRO A 24 5.17 17.13 -13.63
CA PRO A 24 6.23 18.00 -14.15
C PRO A 24 7.22 17.21 -15.03
N ASP A 25 7.67 17.80 -16.14
CA ASP A 25 8.48 17.13 -17.17
C ASP A 25 9.82 16.58 -16.65
N HIS A 26 10.39 17.22 -15.63
CA HIS A 26 11.68 16.82 -15.03
C HIS A 26 11.57 15.65 -14.05
N ILE A 27 10.35 15.22 -13.68
CA ILE A 27 10.14 14.15 -12.71
C ILE A 27 9.90 12.85 -13.47
N VAL A 28 10.83 11.90 -13.38
CA VAL A 28 10.74 10.61 -14.12
C VAL A 28 10.15 9.51 -13.24
N ASN A 29 9.14 8.79 -13.75
CA ASN A 29 8.60 7.62 -13.05
C ASN A 29 9.45 6.41 -13.41
N HIS A 30 10.39 6.03 -12.55
CA HIS A 30 11.26 4.89 -12.83
C HIS A 30 10.52 3.55 -12.84
N LEU A 31 9.40 3.45 -12.12
CA LEU A 31 8.65 2.20 -12.00
C LEU A 31 7.73 1.95 -13.19
N GLN A 32 7.21 3.00 -13.84
CA GLN A 32 6.26 2.91 -14.96
C GLN A 32 5.04 1.99 -14.70
N ARG A 33 4.61 1.87 -13.43
CA ARG A 33 3.58 0.91 -12.97
C ARG A 33 3.89 -0.55 -13.30
N ASP A 34 5.14 -0.87 -13.56
CA ASP A 34 5.63 -2.24 -13.66
C ASP A 34 5.99 -2.77 -12.27
N PHE A 35 5.05 -3.50 -11.69
CA PHE A 35 5.17 -4.11 -10.36
C PHE A 35 5.79 -5.51 -10.38
N ALA A 36 6.21 -6.03 -11.55
CA ALA A 36 6.98 -7.28 -11.61
C ALA A 36 8.43 -7.02 -11.22
N ALA A 37 9.07 -7.95 -10.51
CA ALA A 37 10.48 -7.88 -10.14
C ALA A 37 11.16 -9.21 -10.45
N ASP A 38 12.35 -9.17 -11.06
CA ASP A 38 13.10 -10.38 -11.44
C ASP A 38 14.07 -10.88 -10.35
N ARG A 39 14.32 -10.06 -9.32
CA ARG A 39 15.20 -10.38 -8.19
C ARG A 39 14.78 -9.63 -6.93
N ALA A 40 15.13 -10.16 -5.76
CA ALA A 40 14.90 -9.48 -4.49
C ALA A 40 15.67 -8.14 -4.41
N GLY A 41 15.14 -7.18 -3.68
CA GLY A 41 15.82 -5.93 -3.33
C GLY A 41 15.80 -4.82 -4.39
N VAL A 42 15.10 -4.99 -5.52
CA VAL A 42 15.12 -4.02 -6.64
C VAL A 42 13.88 -3.16 -6.78
N LYS A 43 12.72 -3.67 -6.37
CA LYS A 43 11.46 -2.92 -6.39
C LYS A 43 10.68 -3.26 -5.14
N TRP A 44 10.26 -2.23 -4.40
CA TRP A 44 9.49 -2.37 -3.18
C TRP A 44 8.22 -1.55 -3.30
N VAL A 45 7.19 -1.97 -2.58
CA VAL A 45 5.94 -1.23 -2.41
C VAL A 45 5.70 -0.96 -0.94
N THR A 46 5.06 0.16 -0.64
CA THR A 46 4.65 0.52 0.71
C THR A 46 3.23 1.04 0.71
N ASP A 47 2.53 0.80 1.82
CA ASP A 47 1.23 1.39 2.09
C ASP A 47 1.13 1.76 3.57
N ILE A 48 0.31 2.76 3.87
CA ILE A 48 -0.02 3.16 5.24
C ILE A 48 -1.48 2.84 5.46
N THR A 49 -1.74 2.01 6.45
CA THR A 49 -3.10 1.66 6.87
C THR A 49 -3.30 2.03 8.33
N TYR A 50 -4.56 2.07 8.76
CA TYR A 50 -4.95 2.38 10.12
C TYR A 50 -5.76 1.22 10.71
N ILE A 51 -5.35 0.78 11.89
CA ILE A 51 -5.96 -0.34 12.60
C ILE A 51 -6.67 0.22 13.82
N ARG A 52 -7.96 -0.09 13.98
CA ARG A 52 -8.70 0.25 15.20
C ARG A 52 -8.33 -0.74 16.30
N THR A 53 -7.78 -0.25 17.42
CA THR A 53 -7.46 -1.05 18.61
C THR A 53 -8.34 -0.63 19.80
N GLY A 54 -8.22 -1.33 20.93
CA GLY A 54 -8.90 -0.91 22.17
C GLY A 54 -8.39 0.44 22.72
N GLU A 55 -7.16 0.81 22.39
CA GLU A 55 -6.48 2.00 22.91
C GLU A 55 -6.57 3.21 21.97
N GLY A 56 -7.04 3.02 20.73
CA GLY A 56 -7.17 4.10 19.76
C GLY A 56 -6.99 3.66 18.32
N TRP A 57 -6.44 4.55 17.50
CA TRP A 57 -6.00 4.24 16.14
C TRP A 57 -4.49 3.95 16.17
N LEU A 58 -4.10 2.91 15.46
CA LEU A 58 -2.71 2.55 15.21
C LEU A 58 -2.43 2.72 13.73
N TYR A 59 -1.49 3.59 13.39
CA TYR A 59 -1.02 3.78 12.02
C TYR A 59 0.11 2.80 11.76
N LEU A 60 -0.07 1.93 10.77
CA LEU A 60 0.88 0.90 10.38
C LEU A 60 1.37 1.19 8.97
N THR A 61 2.68 1.36 8.83
CA THR A 61 3.36 1.40 7.54
C THR A 61 4.05 0.07 7.30
N VAL A 62 3.87 -0.52 6.13
CA VAL A 62 4.51 -1.80 5.75
C VAL A 62 5.24 -1.64 4.43
N VAL A 63 6.49 -2.10 4.37
CA VAL A 63 7.26 -2.20 3.13
C VAL A 63 7.35 -3.67 2.72
N ILE A 64 6.97 -3.96 1.47
CA ILE A 64 6.95 -5.29 0.87
C ILE A 64 7.92 -5.34 -0.30
N ASP A 65 8.71 -6.40 -0.36
CA ASP A 65 9.53 -6.71 -1.54
C ASP A 65 8.67 -7.32 -2.66
N LEU A 66 8.72 -6.74 -3.87
CA LEU A 66 7.86 -7.16 -4.98
C LEU A 66 8.29 -8.48 -5.64
N PHE A 67 9.50 -8.98 -5.38
CA PHE A 67 9.95 -10.27 -5.91
C PHE A 67 9.36 -11.44 -5.12
N CYS A 68 9.47 -11.40 -3.79
CA CYS A 68 9.06 -12.51 -2.93
C CYS A 68 7.76 -12.27 -2.15
N GLY A 69 7.23 -11.04 -2.16
CA GLY A 69 6.05 -10.66 -1.40
C GLY A 69 6.27 -10.62 0.12
N GLN A 70 7.53 -10.61 0.57
CA GLN A 70 7.86 -10.60 2.00
C GLN A 70 7.85 -9.17 2.56
N VAL A 71 7.40 -9.04 3.82
CA VAL A 71 7.56 -7.80 4.57
C VAL A 71 9.02 -7.64 4.96
N ILE A 72 9.65 -6.57 4.48
CA ILE A 72 11.06 -6.27 4.76
C ILE A 72 11.24 -5.14 5.79
N GLY A 73 10.16 -4.45 6.14
CA GLY A 73 10.16 -3.41 7.15
C GLY A 73 8.75 -2.97 7.51
N TRP A 74 8.58 -2.49 8.74
CA TRP A 74 7.33 -1.92 9.22
C TRP A 74 7.59 -0.91 10.32
N SER A 75 6.66 0.03 10.50
CA SER A 75 6.67 0.99 11.60
C SER A 75 5.24 1.25 12.08
N MET A 76 5.11 1.59 13.36
CA MET A 76 3.84 1.87 14.00
C MET A 76 3.88 3.20 14.75
N SER A 77 2.80 3.96 14.66
CA SER A 77 2.62 5.21 15.41
C SER A 77 1.18 5.33 15.91
N HIS A 78 0.99 6.01 17.05
CA HIS A 78 -0.32 6.42 17.52
C HIS A 78 -0.85 7.66 16.78
N ARG A 79 -0.02 8.29 15.94
CA ARG A 79 -0.35 9.49 15.16
C ARG A 79 0.03 9.29 13.69
N MET A 80 -0.61 10.08 12.83
CA MET A 80 -0.20 10.22 11.43
C MET A 80 0.69 11.45 11.35
N ASP A 81 1.99 11.26 11.49
CA ASP A 81 3.03 12.28 11.45
C ASP A 81 4.04 12.09 10.31
#